data_AF-A0A950UWS2-F1
#
_entry.id   AF-A0A950UWS2-F1
#
_cell.length_a   1.000
_cell.length_b   1.000
_cell.length_c   1.000
_cell.angle_alpha   90.00
_cell.angle_beta   90.00
_cell.angle_gamma   90.00
#
_symmetry.space_group_name_H-M   'P 1'
#
loop_
_entity.id
_entity.type
_entity.pdbx_description
1 polymer ?
#
loop_
_entity_poly.entity_id
_entity_poly.type
_entity_poly.pdbx_seq_one_letter_code
_entity_poly.pdbx_strand_id
1 'polypeptide(L)'
;MRIADGQTIFMAKHRYSAKEHRQVEHIAESEEKRGLPREEAEAIGFATVNKGNPDKHRYTAKEKRQAEHIIESEEERGKSAVEAKRIAYATVNKHSR
;
A
#
# COMPACT_ATOMS: atom_id res chain seq x y z
N MET A 1 3.07 -3.53 24.70
CA MET A 1 3.80 -2.61 23.80
C MET A 1 2.93 -2.40 22.57
N ARG A 2 2.12 -1.33 22.53
CA ARG A 2 1.21 -1.01 21.42
C ARG A 2 1.82 0.14 20.63
N ILE A 3 2.38 -0.15 19.47
CA ILE A 3 2.80 0.87 18.51
C ILE A 3 1.63 1.02 17.54
N ALA A 4 0.92 2.13 17.61
CA ALA A 4 0.07 2.59 16.52
C ALA A 4 -0.18 4.10 16.68
N ASP A 5 0.91 4.85 16.75
CA ASP A 5 0.90 6.29 16.54
C ASP A 5 0.21 6.59 15.21
N GLY A 6 -0.59 7.66 15.17
CA GLY A 6 -1.34 8.16 14.01
C GLY A 6 -0.52 8.54 12.76
N GLN A 7 0.72 8.05 12.65
CA GLN A 7 1.58 8.10 11.46
C GLN A 7 1.07 7.18 10.34
N THR A 8 0.38 6.07 10.65
CA THR A 8 -0.18 5.15 9.63
C THR A 8 -1.30 5.83 8.82
N ILE A 9 -2.14 6.62 9.47
CA ILE A 9 -3.26 7.32 8.84
C ILE A 9 -2.77 8.45 7.92
N PHE A 10 -1.67 9.13 8.28
CA PHE A 10 -1.16 10.27 7.50
C PHE A 10 -0.46 9.86 6.19
N MET A 11 0.17 8.68 6.14
CA MET A 11 0.76 8.14 4.90
C MET A 11 -0.28 7.57 3.92
N ALA A 12 -1.42 7.09 4.39
CA ALA A 12 -2.49 6.55 3.56
C ALA A 12 -3.28 7.62 2.78
N LYS A 13 -3.35 8.85 3.30
CA LYS A 13 -4.10 9.97 2.69
C LYS A 13 -3.61 10.36 1.28
N HIS A 14 -2.38 10.04 0.91
CA HIS A 14 -1.85 10.41 -0.41
C HIS A 14 -2.14 9.36 -1.50
N ARG A 15 -2.41 8.10 -1.10
CA ARG A 15 -2.69 6.97 -2.00
C ARG A 15 -4.16 6.87 -2.39
N TYR A 16 -5.07 7.37 -1.55
CA TYR A 16 -6.51 7.38 -1.80
C TYR A 16 -7.00 8.81 -1.98
N SER A 17 -7.73 9.04 -3.06
CA SER A 17 -8.41 10.31 -3.32
C SER A 17 -9.62 10.51 -2.40
N ALA A 18 -10.08 11.76 -2.27
CA ALA A 18 -11.30 12.08 -1.52
C ALA A 18 -12.57 11.37 -2.06
N LYS A 19 -12.59 10.99 -3.35
CA LYS A 19 -13.67 10.19 -3.93
C LYS A 19 -13.59 8.73 -3.46
N GLU A 20 -12.39 8.16 -3.44
CA GLU A 20 -12.15 6.80 -2.96
C GLU A 20 -12.49 6.67 -1.47
N HIS A 21 -12.12 7.66 -0.64
CA HIS A 21 -12.53 7.70 0.77
C HIS A 21 -14.05 7.71 0.94
N ARG A 22 -14.78 8.56 0.22
CA ARG A 22 -16.26 8.57 0.26
C ARG A 22 -16.87 7.26 -0.20
N GLN A 23 -16.27 6.61 -1.20
CA GLN A 23 -16.72 5.30 -1.67
C GLN A 23 -16.51 4.23 -0.60
N VAL A 24 -15.37 4.24 0.10
CA VAL A 24 -15.12 3.35 1.23
C VAL A 24 -16.15 3.56 2.33
N GLU A 25 -16.42 4.81 2.73
CA GLU A 25 -17.44 5.13 3.76
C GLU A 25 -18.83 4.62 3.35
N HIS A 26 -19.27 4.82 2.11
CA HIS A 26 -20.56 4.31 1.63
C HIS A 26 -20.64 2.77 1.66
N ILE A 27 -19.55 2.08 1.35
CA ILE A 27 -19.49 0.61 1.41
C ILE A 27 -19.49 0.16 2.88
N ALA A 28 -18.69 0.80 3.72
CA ALA A 28 -18.60 0.50 5.15
C ALA A 28 -19.96 0.70 5.84
N GLU A 29 -20.64 1.81 5.61
CA GLU A 29 -21.97 2.08 6.15
C GLU A 29 -23.00 1.02 5.70
N SER A 30 -22.85 0.49 4.49
CA SER A 30 -23.72 -0.58 3.97
C SER A 30 -23.45 -1.92 4.66
N GLU A 31 -22.19 -2.24 4.96
CA GLU A 31 -21.81 -3.47 5.67
C GLU A 31 -22.11 -3.38 7.18
N GLU A 32 -21.97 -2.21 7.80
CA GLU A 32 -22.41 -1.94 9.17
C GLU A 32 -23.92 -2.18 9.32
N LYS A 33 -24.72 -1.72 8.35
CA LYS A 33 -26.17 -1.99 8.31
C LYS A 33 -26.49 -3.48 8.17
N ARG A 34 -25.56 -4.29 7.66
CA ARG A 34 -25.67 -5.76 7.62
C ARG A 34 -25.20 -6.43 8.91
N GLY A 35 -24.78 -5.65 9.91
CA GLY A 35 -24.37 -6.12 11.22
C GLY A 35 -22.88 -6.39 11.38
N LEU A 36 -22.05 -5.99 10.41
CA LEU A 36 -20.60 -6.09 10.54
C LEU A 36 -20.07 -4.96 11.44
N PRO A 37 -19.05 -5.22 12.27
CA PRO A 37 -18.40 -4.16 13.03
C PRO A 37 -17.73 -3.18 12.06
N ARG A 38 -17.76 -1.90 12.40
CA ARG A 38 -17.21 -0.80 11.57
C ARG A 38 -15.80 -1.06 11.04
N GLU A 39 -14.93 -1.63 11.87
CA GLU A 39 -13.55 -1.94 11.47
C GLU A 39 -13.48 -2.97 10.32
N GLU A 40 -14.31 -4.02 10.37
CA GLU A 40 -14.40 -5.02 9.30
C GLU A 40 -15.09 -4.44 8.05
N ALA A 41 -16.11 -3.61 8.25
CA ALA A 41 -16.82 -2.91 7.17
C ALA A 41 -15.91 -1.96 6.40
N GLU A 42 -15.06 -1.18 7.09
CA GLU A 42 -14.06 -0.31 6.48
C GLU A 42 -13.00 -1.12 5.72
N ALA A 43 -12.52 -2.24 6.28
CA ALA A 43 -11.59 -3.13 5.61
C ALA A 43 -12.17 -3.69 4.29
N ILE A 44 -13.46 -4.08 4.29
CA ILE A 44 -14.18 -4.52 3.09
C ILE A 44 -14.30 -3.37 2.07
N GLY A 45 -14.59 -2.15 2.54
CA GLY A 45 -14.65 -0.95 1.70
C GLY A 45 -13.33 -0.68 0.98
N PHE A 46 -12.21 -0.66 1.72
CA PHE A 46 -10.87 -0.47 1.13
C PHE A 46 -10.50 -1.60 0.17
N ALA A 47 -10.80 -2.87 0.51
CA ALA A 47 -10.53 -3.99 -0.38
C ALA A 47 -11.30 -3.87 -1.72
N THR A 48 -12.55 -3.43 -1.65
CA THR A 48 -13.41 -3.23 -2.82
C THR A 48 -12.87 -2.12 -3.71
N VAL A 49 -12.49 -0.98 -3.13
CA VAL A 49 -11.90 0.14 -3.87
C VAL A 49 -10.56 -0.24 -4.49
N ASN A 50 -9.70 -0.97 -3.75
CA ASN A 50 -8.41 -1.44 -4.26
C ASN A 50 -8.56 -2.39 -5.45
N LYS A 51 -9.59 -3.24 -5.46
CA LYS A 51 -9.89 -4.14 -6.57
C LYS A 51 -10.27 -3.37 -7.85
N GLY A 52 -10.94 -2.22 -7.71
CA GLY A 52 -11.32 -1.36 -8.83
C GLY A 52 -10.17 -0.50 -9.39
N ASN A 53 -9.05 -0.38 -8.67
CA ASN A 53 -7.92 0.46 -9.09
C ASN A 53 -6.54 -0.21 -8.86
N PRO A 54 -6.28 -1.38 -9.47
CA PRO A 54 -5.10 -2.19 -9.16
C PRO A 54 -3.78 -1.48 -9.46
N ASP A 55 -3.74 -0.58 -10.44
CA ASP A 55 -2.52 0.13 -10.84
C ASP A 55 -2.09 1.19 -9.82
N LYS A 56 -3.02 1.79 -9.06
CA LYS A 56 -2.70 2.81 -8.04
C LYS A 56 -2.11 2.23 -6.75
N HIS A 57 -2.41 0.96 -6.47
CA HIS A 57 -2.07 0.32 -5.20
C HIS A 57 -0.95 -0.73 -5.34
N ARG A 58 -0.48 -0.99 -6.57
CA ARG A 58 0.63 -1.90 -6.88
C ARG A 58 1.82 -1.12 -7.44
N TYR A 59 3.00 -1.74 -7.39
CA TYR A 59 4.17 -1.22 -8.11
C TYR A 59 3.91 -1.25 -9.62
N THR A 60 4.17 -0.13 -10.27
CA THR A 60 4.18 0.04 -11.71
C THR A 60 5.30 -0.79 -12.36
N ALA A 61 5.21 -1.03 -13.67
CA ALA A 61 6.26 -1.73 -14.42
C ALA A 61 7.61 -0.99 -14.38
N LYS A 62 7.63 0.34 -14.23
CA LYS A 62 8.88 1.12 -14.10
C LYS A 62 9.52 0.90 -12.73
N GLU A 63 8.72 0.97 -11.66
CA GLU A 63 9.18 0.72 -10.30
C GLU A 63 9.71 -0.70 -10.10
N LYS A 64 9.05 -1.70 -10.71
CA LYS A 64 9.54 -3.09 -10.68
C LYS A 64 10.91 -3.25 -11.34
N ARG A 65 11.09 -2.69 -12.55
CA ARG A 65 12.40 -2.70 -13.24
C ARG A 65 13.48 -1.96 -12.46
N GLN A 66 13.13 -0.82 -11.86
CA GLN A 66 14.06 -0.09 -11.01
C GLN A 66 14.47 -0.92 -9.79
N ALA A 67 13.52 -1.61 -9.15
CA ALA A 67 13.83 -2.50 -8.04
C ALA A 67 14.74 -3.65 -8.51
N GLU A 68 14.46 -4.28 -9.64
CA GLU A 68 15.29 -5.35 -10.22
C GLU A 68 16.74 -4.89 -10.47
N HIS A 69 16.94 -3.72 -11.08
CA HIS A 69 18.30 -3.18 -11.29
C HIS A 69 19.05 -2.88 -9.98
N ILE A 70 18.34 -2.40 -8.96
CA ILE A 70 18.97 -2.16 -7.65
C ILE A 70 19.31 -3.49 -6.97
N ILE A 71 18.46 -4.51 -7.12
CA ILE A 71 18.74 -5.86 -6.60
C ILE A 71 20.04 -6.38 -7.23
N GLU A 72 20.11 -6.37 -8.56
CA GLU A 72 21.28 -6.83 -9.31
C GLU A 72 22.55 -6.10 -8.86
N SER A 73 22.51 -4.76 -8.78
CA SER A 73 23.67 -3.98 -8.34
C SER A 73 24.08 -4.25 -6.88
N GLU A 74 23.13 -4.51 -5.98
CA GLU A 74 23.44 -4.80 -4.57
C GLU A 74 23.94 -6.24 -4.39
N GLU A 75 23.47 -7.19 -5.20
CA GLU A 75 24.02 -8.55 -5.26
C GLU A 75 25.45 -8.56 -5.81
N GLU A 76 25.75 -7.78 -6.85
CA GLU A 76 27.11 -7.58 -7.37
C GLU A 76 28.05 -6.96 -6.31
N ARG A 77 27.52 -6.16 -5.40
CA ARG A 77 28.24 -5.58 -4.24
C ARG A 77 28.40 -6.57 -3.09
N GLY A 78 27.94 -7.81 -3.24
CA GLY A 78 28.09 -8.90 -2.27
C GLY A 78 26.98 -9.00 -1.23
N LYS A 79 25.84 -8.32 -1.40
CA LYS A 79 24.69 -8.49 -0.50
C LYS A 79 23.91 -9.76 -0.82
N SER A 80 23.29 -10.33 0.20
CA SER A 80 22.37 -11.45 0.00
C SER A 80 21.12 -11.02 -0.78
N ALA A 81 20.53 -11.92 -1.56
CA ALA A 81 19.32 -11.63 -2.35
C ALA A 81 18.17 -11.05 -1.51
N VAL A 82 18.01 -11.52 -0.28
CA VAL A 82 16.96 -11.01 0.64
C VAL A 82 17.24 -9.57 1.04
N GLU A 83 18.50 -9.25 1.35
CA GLU A 83 18.92 -7.90 1.73
C GLU A 83 18.86 -6.94 0.54
N ALA A 84 19.36 -7.36 -0.61
CA ALA A 84 19.30 -6.60 -1.87
C ALA A 84 17.86 -6.26 -2.24
N LYS A 85 16.94 -7.24 -2.18
CA LYS A 85 15.49 -7.02 -2.40
C LYS A 85 14.89 -6.04 -1.41
N ARG A 86 15.23 -6.14 -0.14
CA ARG A 86 14.77 -5.20 0.88
C ARG A 86 15.23 -3.77 0.59
N ILE A 87 16.50 -3.59 0.23
CA ILE A 87 17.09 -2.29 -0.10
C ILE A 87 16.45 -1.72 -1.36
N ALA A 88 16.28 -2.53 -2.40
CA ALA A 88 15.71 -2.12 -3.67
C ALA A 88 14.30 -1.56 -3.52
N TYR A 89 13.37 -2.33 -2.94
CA TYR A 89 12.00 -1.85 -2.74
C TYR A 89 11.92 -0.69 -1.76
N ALA A 90 12.77 -0.63 -0.73
CA ALA A 90 12.85 0.55 0.14
C ALA A 90 13.31 1.81 -0.63
N THR A 91 14.23 1.65 -1.56
CA THR A 91 14.76 2.75 -2.38
C THR A 91 13.71 3.24 -3.37
N VAL A 92 13.07 2.32 -4.09
CA VAL A 92 11.95 2.65 -5.00
C VAL A 92 10.83 3.37 -4.25
N ASN A 93 10.43 2.87 -3.07
CA ASN A 93 9.41 3.53 -2.25
C ASN A 93 9.78 4.96 -1.84
N LYS A 94 11.07 5.27 -1.66
CA LYS A 94 11.53 6.65 -1.40
C LYS A 94 11.40 7.56 -2.62
N HIS A 95 11.41 7.00 -3.83
CA HIS A 95 11.32 7.74 -5.10
C HIS A 95 9.88 7.89 -5.60
N SER A 96 8.94 7.10 -5.08
CA SER A 96 7.50 7.18 -5.41
C SER A 96 6.70 8.16 -4.54
N ARG A 97 7.37 8.95 -3.69
CA ARG A 97 6.74 9.85 -2.70
C ARG A 97 6.81 11.32 -3.10
#